data_AF-A0A848TVB3-F1
#
_entry.id   AF-A0A848TVB3-F1
#
_cell.length_a   1.000
_cell.length_b   1.000
_cell.length_c   1.000
_cell.angle_alpha   90.00
_cell.angle_beta   90.00
_cell.angle_gamma   90.00
#
_symmetry.space_group_name_H-M   'P 1'
#
loop_
_entity.id
_entity.type
_entity.pdbx_description
1 polymer ?
#
loop_
_entity_poly.entity_id
_entity_poly.type
_entity_poly.pdbx_seq_one_letter_code
_entity_poly.pdbx_strand_id
1 'polypeptide(L)'
;MDGDAPPSEHIVTCFAPRADGRGDELLRFDIDGKAKAVELKIGHMRKSVVAALPDIAIDLIELAAFVYAIDSSISRGGLTVRQMGAKWHRRFRVTLPVRKLQTWCDPALKRELEETLMFLSGDRFSFSFTQMQEVEFEPERYFGFDEEDAWQPNAVLMFSGGLDSFAGALEEIIERKNKVALVSHFSATKIAPIQRDLYRHMVRRLGPNALRHFPMRVQLRRGTNAEGTHRARSFLFAALGMATSVAFGRDRVAIYENGIVSLNLPPVSNVVGARATRTTHPQTLQRFESLFSQIFSIPLKVENPFFWRTKTEVVETIDRLGMADQIAFTRSCADVHNQTKQHPHCGRCSQCIDRRFAVLAAGLQVHDPDEAYRIDLMTGERDRVQDKEIALAYVRSAAGYEVMTDDDLVTRYPAVLDAIGWLGEPDETALKRVSALLKRHGQTVAGVMRSELSGHRAEPYPDSSLPGLHGSMQRSQLQGVLTSSAETDSETEERPETFDLAFDRRREILTNSGIIEVTGATYDLL
;
A
#
# COMPACT_ATOMS: atom_id res chain seq x y z
N MET A 1 15.17 -11.22 -27.25
CA MET A 1 13.83 -10.79 -27.70
C MET A 1 13.63 -9.37 -27.21
N ASP A 2 14.22 -8.42 -27.96
CA ASP A 2 14.06 -6.99 -27.77
C ASP A 2 12.72 -6.58 -28.39
N GLY A 3 11.79 -6.09 -27.57
CA GLY A 3 10.45 -5.69 -28.03
C GLY A 3 9.71 -4.73 -27.10
N ASP A 4 10.32 -4.28 -26.00
CA ASP A 4 9.72 -3.24 -25.16
C ASP A 4 10.13 -1.86 -25.69
N ALA A 5 9.14 -1.01 -25.98
CA ALA A 5 9.38 0.39 -26.29
C ALA A 5 10.21 1.03 -25.16
N PRO A 6 11.22 1.88 -25.47
CA PRO A 6 12.04 2.48 -24.43
C PRO A 6 11.14 3.27 -23.45
N PRO A 7 11.40 3.18 -22.13
CA PRO A 7 10.58 3.85 -21.13
C PRO A 7 10.54 5.35 -21.39
N SER A 8 9.38 5.97 -21.21
CA SER A 8 9.23 7.41 -21.46
C SER A 8 10.17 8.21 -20.56
N GLU A 9 10.94 9.11 -21.16
CA GLU A 9 11.92 9.94 -20.46
C GLU A 9 11.35 11.34 -20.23
N HIS A 10 11.50 11.84 -19.00
CA HIS A 10 11.01 13.13 -18.55
C HIS A 10 12.13 13.93 -17.89
N ILE A 11 12.25 15.20 -18.26
CA ILE A 11 13.21 16.13 -17.66
C ILE A 11 12.49 16.93 -16.60
N VAL A 12 13.03 16.91 -15.39
CA VAL A 12 12.45 17.59 -14.23
C VAL A 12 13.45 18.58 -13.65
N THR A 13 13.02 19.83 -13.49
CA THR A 13 13.80 20.87 -12.80
C THR A 13 13.03 21.34 -11.58
N CYS A 14 13.54 21.02 -10.39
CA CYS A 14 12.99 21.48 -9.13
C CYS A 14 13.60 22.85 -8.78
N PHE A 15 12.80 23.72 -8.16
CA PHE A 15 13.22 25.04 -7.73
C PHE A 15 13.29 25.12 -6.21
N ALA A 16 14.05 26.09 -5.69
CA ALA A 16 14.12 26.34 -4.26
C ALA A 16 12.70 26.52 -3.65
N PRO A 17 12.43 25.90 -2.48
CA PRO A 17 11.18 26.06 -1.75
C PRO A 17 10.83 27.53 -1.51
N ARG A 18 9.53 27.84 -1.53
CA ARG A 18 9.03 29.14 -1.03
C ARG A 18 8.24 28.90 0.24
N ALA A 19 8.79 29.33 1.38
CA ALA A 19 8.08 29.27 2.66
C ALA A 19 7.15 30.48 2.83
N ASP A 20 6.01 30.28 3.48
CA ASP A 20 5.24 31.37 4.08
C ASP A 20 5.69 31.63 5.53
N GLY A 21 5.24 32.72 6.13
CA GLY A 21 5.55 33.07 7.53
C GLY A 21 4.99 32.10 8.58
N ARG A 22 4.38 30.97 8.19
CA ARG A 22 3.96 29.88 9.10
C ARG A 22 4.83 28.64 8.96
N GLY A 23 5.83 28.67 8.08
CA GLY A 23 6.68 27.54 7.74
C GLY A 23 6.00 26.50 6.84
N ASP A 24 4.89 26.84 6.19
CA ASP A 24 4.34 26.05 5.09
C ASP A 24 5.12 26.36 3.81
N GLU A 25 5.48 25.33 3.04
CA GLU A 25 6.33 25.45 1.86
C GLU A 25 5.56 25.14 0.58
N LEU A 26 5.80 25.94 -0.45
CA LEU A 26 5.41 25.66 -1.83
C LEU A 26 6.65 25.15 -2.59
N LEU A 27 6.66 23.85 -2.85
CA LEU A 27 7.68 23.20 -3.65
C LEU A 27 7.26 23.26 -5.11
N ARG A 28 8.08 23.91 -5.95
CA ARG A 28 7.79 24.15 -7.37
C ARG A 28 8.75 23.35 -8.23
N PHE A 29 8.26 22.78 -9.32
CA PHE A 29 9.08 22.09 -10.29
C PHE A 29 8.49 22.23 -11.68
N ASP A 30 9.33 22.05 -12.69
CA ASP A 30 8.94 21.93 -14.08
C ASP A 30 9.12 20.48 -14.54
N ILE A 31 8.18 19.96 -15.32
CA ILE A 31 8.29 18.66 -16.00
C ILE A 31 8.00 18.83 -17.49
N ASP A 32 9.00 18.61 -18.33
CA ASP A 32 8.93 18.78 -19.79
C ASP A 32 8.34 20.15 -20.22
N GLY A 33 8.77 21.24 -19.58
CA GLY A 33 8.31 22.61 -19.84
C GLY A 33 6.96 22.96 -19.21
N LYS A 34 6.40 22.08 -18.36
CA LYS A 34 5.14 22.32 -17.66
C LYS A 34 5.38 22.55 -16.18
N ALA A 35 5.11 23.77 -15.72
CA ALA A 35 5.16 24.13 -14.31
C ALA A 35 4.14 23.35 -13.47
N LYS A 36 4.59 22.86 -12.32
CA LYS A 36 3.87 22.07 -11.32
C LYS A 36 4.26 22.51 -9.92
N ALA A 37 3.46 22.10 -8.93
CA ALA A 37 3.77 22.37 -7.54
C ALA A 37 3.14 21.35 -6.58
N VAL A 38 3.71 21.26 -5.39
CA VAL A 38 3.16 20.54 -4.23
C VAL A 38 3.29 21.42 -2.99
N GLU A 39 2.26 21.47 -2.16
CA GLU A 39 2.31 22.13 -0.85
C GLU A 39 2.83 21.15 0.19
N LEU A 40 3.83 21.56 0.96
CA LEU A 40 4.38 20.85 2.10
C LEU A 40 4.06 21.63 3.37
N LYS A 41 3.31 21.04 4.29
CA LYS A 41 2.88 21.67 5.54
C LYS A 41 3.36 20.86 6.72
N ILE A 42 4.53 21.25 7.19
CA ILE A 42 5.24 20.66 8.34
C ILE A 42 5.44 21.66 9.46
N GLY A 43 4.84 22.85 9.39
CA GLY A 43 4.95 23.87 10.44
C GLY A 43 4.56 23.37 11.83
N HIS A 44 3.59 22.46 11.93
CA HIS A 44 3.23 21.85 13.21
C HIS A 44 4.34 20.96 13.79
N MET A 45 5.04 20.18 12.96
CA MET A 45 6.21 19.42 13.39
C MET A 45 7.31 20.37 13.87
N ARG A 46 7.64 21.39 13.06
CA ARG A 46 8.67 22.40 13.42
C ARG A 46 8.39 23.10 14.76
N LYS A 47 7.12 23.35 15.08
CA LYS A 47 6.70 23.96 16.36
C LYS A 47 6.70 22.99 17.55
N SER A 48 6.52 21.70 17.30
CA SER A 48 6.25 20.72 18.36
C SER A 48 7.48 19.93 18.78
N VAL A 49 8.57 19.99 18.00
CA VAL A 49 9.86 19.41 18.35
C VAL A 49 10.70 20.49 19.04
N VAL A 50 11.26 20.15 20.21
CA VAL A 50 12.10 21.06 21.01
C VAL A 50 13.42 21.39 20.29
N ALA A 51 13.97 20.44 19.55
CA ALA A 51 15.15 20.63 18.71
C ALA A 51 14.75 21.11 17.30
N ALA A 52 15.50 22.08 16.77
CA ALA A 52 15.39 22.45 15.36
C ALA A 52 15.76 21.26 14.47
N LEU A 53 15.00 21.05 13.39
CA LEU A 53 15.30 20.01 12.41
C LEU A 53 16.65 20.30 11.74
N PRO A 54 17.57 19.32 11.67
CA PRO A 54 18.78 19.46 10.88
C PRO A 54 18.47 19.74 9.40
N ASP A 55 19.28 20.56 8.72
CA ASP A 55 19.08 20.86 7.29
C ASP A 55 18.96 19.60 6.43
N ILE A 56 19.72 18.54 6.74
CA ILE A 56 19.67 17.27 6.01
C ILE A 56 18.31 16.58 6.15
N ALA A 57 17.64 16.74 7.31
CA ALA A 57 16.29 16.24 7.51
C ALA A 57 15.28 17.05 6.67
N ILE A 58 15.48 18.36 6.56
CA ILE A 58 14.65 19.24 5.73
C ILE A 58 14.82 18.87 4.25
N ASP A 59 16.06 18.73 3.77
CA ASP A 59 16.37 18.29 2.41
C ASP A 59 15.71 16.94 2.10
N LEU A 60 15.75 15.97 3.03
CA LEU A 60 15.09 14.67 2.87
C LEU A 60 13.57 14.80 2.71
N ILE A 61 12.92 15.61 3.55
CA ILE A 61 11.46 15.81 3.47
C ILE A 61 11.07 16.46 2.14
N GLU A 62 11.80 17.50 1.73
CA GLU A 62 11.57 18.21 0.47
C GLU A 62 11.79 17.29 -0.73
N LEU A 63 12.90 16.54 -0.75
CA LEU A 63 13.19 15.54 -1.78
C LEU A 63 12.07 14.51 -1.89
N ALA A 64 11.62 13.94 -0.77
CA ALA A 64 10.57 12.94 -0.78
C ALA A 64 9.22 13.52 -1.24
N ALA A 65 8.92 14.79 -0.93
CA ALA A 65 7.74 15.48 -1.42
C ALA A 65 7.82 15.76 -2.94
N PHE A 66 8.99 16.15 -3.46
CA PHE A 66 9.22 16.28 -4.90
C PHE A 66 9.05 14.94 -5.62
N VAL A 67 9.68 13.87 -5.13
CA VAL A 67 9.56 12.53 -5.73
C VAL A 67 8.10 12.09 -5.78
N TYR A 68 7.34 12.26 -4.69
CA TYR A 68 5.90 11.96 -4.66
C TYR A 68 5.11 12.78 -5.69
N ALA A 69 5.41 14.07 -5.83
CA ALA A 69 4.73 14.94 -6.78
C ALA A 69 5.09 14.63 -8.24
N ILE A 70 6.35 14.29 -8.52
CA ILE A 70 6.84 13.88 -9.84
C ILE A 70 6.18 12.57 -10.26
N ASP A 71 6.22 11.56 -9.39
CA ASP A 71 5.55 10.26 -9.59
C ASP A 71 4.07 10.44 -9.93
N SER A 72 3.38 11.29 -9.15
CA SER A 72 1.95 11.55 -9.29
C SER A 72 1.58 12.41 -10.51
N SER A 73 2.54 13.07 -11.16
CA SER A 73 2.28 14.02 -12.25
C SER A 73 2.12 13.38 -13.63
N ILE A 74 2.64 12.17 -13.84
CA ILE A 74 2.63 11.50 -15.15
C ILE A 74 1.88 10.18 -15.04
N SER A 75 0.84 9.95 -15.84
CA SER A 75 0.10 8.69 -15.79
C SER A 75 0.92 7.52 -16.36
N ARG A 76 0.87 6.35 -15.70
CA ARG A 76 1.40 5.07 -16.22
C ARG A 76 0.48 4.37 -17.24
N GLY A 77 -0.59 5.05 -17.67
CA GLY A 77 -1.72 4.43 -18.36
C GLY A 77 -2.76 3.93 -17.34
N GLY A 78 -4.05 4.02 -17.68
CA GLY A 78 -5.13 3.64 -16.77
C GLY A 78 -5.15 2.15 -16.42
N LEU A 79 -6.14 1.75 -15.60
CA LEU A 79 -6.31 0.36 -15.12
C LEU A 79 -6.46 -0.68 -16.26
N THR A 80 -6.98 -0.26 -17.41
CA THR A 80 -6.99 -1.06 -18.64
C THR A 80 -5.69 -0.82 -19.39
N VAL A 81 -4.87 -1.86 -19.51
CA VAL A 81 -3.58 -1.90 -20.18
C VAL A 81 -3.75 -1.58 -21.68
N ARG A 82 -3.90 -0.30 -22.02
CA ARG A 82 -3.70 0.13 -23.40
C ARG A 82 -2.19 0.02 -23.66
N GLN A 83 -1.79 -0.74 -24.70
CA GLN A 83 -0.41 -0.91 -25.16
C GLN A 83 0.53 -1.69 -24.22
N MET A 84 0.10 -2.83 -23.64
CA MET A 84 0.96 -3.81 -22.95
C MET A 84 1.83 -3.28 -21.79
N GLY A 85 1.56 -2.08 -21.25
CA GLY A 85 2.36 -1.50 -20.18
C GLY A 85 3.58 -0.71 -20.66
N ALA A 86 3.62 -0.27 -21.92
CA ALA A 86 4.71 0.56 -22.46
C ALA A 86 5.01 1.84 -21.64
N LYS A 87 4.02 2.38 -20.92
CA LYS A 87 4.15 3.56 -20.03
C LYS A 87 4.37 3.21 -18.56
N TRP A 88 4.51 1.93 -18.24
CA TRP A 88 4.58 1.44 -16.87
C TRP A 88 5.87 1.84 -16.18
N HIS A 89 6.98 1.70 -16.91
CA HIS A 89 8.30 2.13 -16.50
C HIS A 89 8.57 3.51 -17.11
N ARG A 90 8.83 4.50 -16.26
CA ARG A 90 9.21 5.86 -16.69
C ARG A 90 10.63 6.15 -16.23
N ARG A 91 11.28 7.12 -16.88
CA ARG A 91 12.58 7.64 -16.47
C ARG A 91 12.46 9.14 -16.18
N PHE A 92 12.96 9.56 -15.02
CA PHE A 92 12.99 10.95 -14.57
C PHE A 92 14.42 11.40 -14.38
N ARG A 93 14.85 12.44 -15.12
CA ARG A 93 16.11 13.14 -14.85
C ARG A 93 15.79 14.38 -14.02
N VAL A 94 16.13 14.35 -12.74
CA VAL A 94 15.71 15.36 -11.76
C VAL A 94 16.89 16.23 -11.36
N THR A 95 16.78 17.53 -11.62
CA THR A 95 17.69 18.53 -11.02
C THR A 95 17.05 19.09 -9.76
N LEU A 96 17.74 19.00 -8.62
CA LEU A 96 17.20 19.39 -7.31
C LEU A 96 18.19 20.26 -6.53
N PRO A 97 17.84 21.50 -6.15
CA PRO A 97 18.63 22.27 -5.19
C PRO A 97 18.49 21.71 -3.77
N VAL A 98 19.60 21.58 -3.05
CA VAL A 98 19.68 21.03 -1.68
C VAL A 98 20.61 21.86 -0.80
N ARG A 99 20.40 21.85 0.52
CA ARG A 99 21.23 22.57 1.49
C ARG A 99 22.56 21.86 1.71
N LYS A 100 22.54 20.54 1.89
CA LYS A 100 23.73 19.70 2.14
C LYS A 100 24.25 19.03 0.87
N LEU A 101 24.69 19.85 -0.10
CA LEU A 101 25.12 19.37 -1.41
C LEU A 101 26.18 18.26 -1.35
N GLN A 102 27.21 18.41 -0.51
CA GLN A 102 28.29 17.43 -0.42
C GLN A 102 27.78 16.04 -0.03
N THR A 103 26.82 15.96 0.88
CA THR A 103 26.17 14.70 1.28
C THR A 103 25.42 14.09 0.11
N TRP A 104 24.54 14.86 -0.55
CA TRP A 104 23.72 14.35 -1.66
C TRP A 104 24.50 14.03 -2.94
N CYS A 105 25.68 14.64 -3.12
CA CYS A 105 26.61 14.33 -4.21
C CYS A 105 27.47 13.08 -3.95
N ASP A 106 27.42 12.48 -2.76
CA ASP A 106 28.09 11.21 -2.51
C ASP A 106 27.57 10.13 -3.49
N PRO A 107 28.44 9.49 -4.28
CA PRO A 107 28.01 8.52 -5.29
C PRO A 107 27.29 7.29 -4.70
N ALA A 108 27.66 6.85 -3.49
CA ALA A 108 27.06 5.69 -2.86
C ALA A 108 25.65 6.01 -2.37
N LEU A 109 25.47 7.14 -1.67
CA LEU A 109 24.16 7.60 -1.22
C LEU A 109 23.21 7.84 -2.40
N LYS A 110 23.70 8.51 -3.45
CA LYS A 110 22.88 8.77 -4.64
C LYS A 110 22.41 7.47 -5.30
N ARG A 111 23.29 6.48 -5.43
CA ARG A 111 22.92 5.15 -5.96
C ARG A 111 21.88 4.48 -5.07
N GLU A 112 22.06 4.48 -3.76
CA GLU A 112 21.11 3.88 -2.81
C GLU A 112 19.72 4.52 -2.92
N LEU A 113 19.66 5.85 -3.05
CA LEU A 113 18.41 6.59 -3.26
C LEU A 113 17.73 6.15 -4.58
N GLU A 114 18.46 6.14 -5.69
CA GLU A 114 17.94 5.81 -7.01
C GLU A 114 17.43 4.35 -7.08
N GLU A 115 18.18 3.41 -6.51
CA GLU A 115 17.79 1.99 -6.42
C GLU A 115 16.58 1.78 -5.52
N THR A 116 16.51 2.50 -4.39
CA THR A 116 15.35 2.46 -3.48
C THR A 116 14.10 2.94 -4.19
N LEU A 117 14.16 4.05 -4.91
CA LEU A 117 13.02 4.57 -5.67
C LEU A 117 12.63 3.64 -6.81
N MET A 118 13.60 3.06 -7.51
CA MET A 118 13.34 2.07 -8.56
C MET A 118 12.62 0.84 -8.04
N PHE A 119 13.01 0.34 -6.87
CA PHE A 119 12.34 -0.79 -6.24
C PHE A 119 10.89 -0.47 -5.87
N LEU A 120 10.64 0.72 -5.32
CA LEU A 120 9.32 1.12 -4.85
C LEU A 120 8.34 1.44 -5.98
N SER A 121 8.79 2.19 -6.99
CA SER A 121 7.90 2.73 -8.03
C SER A 121 7.96 1.95 -9.34
N GLY A 122 9.05 1.23 -9.60
CA GLY A 122 9.39 0.67 -10.90
C GLY A 122 9.92 1.71 -11.90
N ASP A 123 10.06 2.98 -11.51
CA ASP A 123 10.61 4.04 -12.36
C ASP A 123 12.10 4.25 -12.09
N ARG A 124 12.82 4.76 -13.08
CA ARG A 124 14.21 5.16 -12.91
C ARG A 124 14.29 6.65 -12.61
N PHE A 125 14.70 7.00 -11.41
CA PHE A 125 15.09 8.36 -11.06
C PHE A 125 16.60 8.53 -11.24
N SER A 126 17.01 9.66 -11.79
CA SER A 126 18.42 10.05 -11.87
C SER A 126 18.58 11.49 -11.38
N PHE A 127 19.35 11.70 -10.32
CA PHE A 127 19.44 13.00 -9.66
C PHE A 127 20.68 13.81 -10.06
N SER A 128 20.51 15.11 -10.25
CA SER A 128 21.58 16.10 -10.33
C SER A 128 21.34 17.13 -9.22
N PHE A 129 22.17 17.10 -8.19
CA PHE A 129 22.02 18.01 -7.06
C PHE A 129 22.76 19.32 -7.31
N THR A 130 22.16 20.43 -6.89
CA THR A 130 22.77 21.76 -6.97
C THR A 130 22.75 22.43 -5.60
N GLN A 131 23.68 23.33 -5.33
CA GLN A 131 23.68 24.07 -4.06
C GLN A 131 22.45 24.97 -4.02
N MET A 132 21.63 24.82 -2.99
CA MET A 132 20.58 25.80 -2.70
C MET A 132 21.27 27.10 -2.30
N GLN A 133 21.05 28.16 -3.08
CA GLN A 133 21.47 29.50 -2.71
C GLN A 133 20.75 29.87 -1.42
N GLU A 134 21.48 30.43 -0.45
CA GLU A 134 20.89 30.92 0.80
C GLU A 134 19.76 31.88 0.44
N VAL A 135 18.53 31.42 0.68
CA VAL A 135 17.40 32.33 0.70
C VAL A 135 17.54 33.04 2.04
N GLU A 136 17.63 34.37 2.04
CA GLU A 136 17.47 35.20 3.24
C GLU A 136 16.09 34.92 3.83
N PHE A 137 16.00 33.85 4.59
CA PHE A 137 14.87 33.55 5.42
C PHE A 137 15.50 33.11 6.73
N GLU A 138 15.56 34.04 7.68
CA GLU A 138 15.71 33.61 9.06
C GLU A 138 14.53 32.68 9.33
N PRO A 139 14.75 31.37 9.59
CA PRO A 139 13.71 30.64 10.25
C PRO A 139 13.46 31.43 11.52
N GLU A 140 12.25 31.97 11.70
CA GLU A 140 11.81 32.38 13.02
C GLU A 140 12.16 31.19 13.91
N ARG A 141 13.23 31.33 14.69
CA ARG A 141 13.60 30.42 15.76
C ARG A 141 12.45 30.62 16.74
N TYR A 142 11.33 29.96 16.46
CA TYR A 142 10.13 30.03 17.27
C TYR A 142 10.60 29.64 18.65
N PHE A 143 10.55 30.65 19.53
CA PHE A 143 11.08 30.64 20.88
C PHE A 143 10.99 29.25 21.49
N GLY A 144 12.15 28.74 21.90
CA GLY A 144 12.25 27.46 22.60
C GLY A 144 11.21 27.42 23.70
N PHE A 145 10.35 26.40 23.66
CA PHE A 145 9.48 26.10 24.77
C PHE A 145 10.35 25.88 26.01
N ASP A 146 9.91 26.40 27.16
CA ASP A 146 10.55 26.17 28.44
C ASP A 146 10.85 24.67 28.63
N GLU A 147 12.11 24.36 28.96
CA GLU A 147 12.61 22.99 29.14
C GLU A 147 11.80 22.18 30.19
N GLU A 148 11.02 22.86 31.02
CA GLU A 148 10.23 22.29 32.11
C GLU A 148 8.99 21.48 31.66
N ASP A 149 8.55 21.58 30.40
CA ASP A 149 7.37 20.87 29.86
C ASP A 149 7.67 19.93 28.67
N ALA A 150 8.94 19.61 28.43
CA ALA A 150 9.43 18.89 27.24
C ALA A 150 9.00 17.41 27.21
N TRP A 151 7.77 17.14 26.76
CA TRP A 151 7.35 15.80 26.39
C TRP A 151 8.29 15.22 25.34
N GLN A 152 8.81 14.03 25.61
CA GLN A 152 9.69 13.29 24.72
C GLN A 152 9.11 11.89 24.47
N PRO A 153 8.97 11.47 23.19
CA PRO A 153 8.57 10.11 22.86
C PRO A 153 9.75 9.15 23.04
N ASN A 154 9.45 7.92 23.43
CA ASN A 154 10.39 6.81 23.40
C ASN A 154 10.20 5.95 22.14
N ALA A 155 9.03 6.04 21.51
CA ALA A 155 8.72 5.37 20.25
C ALA A 155 8.13 6.37 19.25
N VAL A 156 8.62 6.32 18.01
CA VAL A 156 8.05 7.06 16.87
C VAL A 156 7.44 6.03 15.93
N LEU A 157 6.16 6.21 15.62
CA LEU A 157 5.45 5.27 14.75
C LEU A 157 4.60 5.97 13.72
N MET A 158 4.49 5.32 12.57
CA MET A 158 3.67 5.78 11.48
C MET A 158 2.19 5.44 11.72
N PHE A 159 1.33 6.45 11.65
CA PHE A 159 -0.08 6.36 12.00
C PHE A 159 -0.98 6.69 10.81
N SER A 160 -1.53 5.66 10.17
CA SER A 160 -2.45 5.82 9.03
C SER A 160 -3.88 6.06 9.47
N GLY A 161 -4.26 5.59 10.65
CA GLY A 161 -5.64 5.55 11.15
C GLY A 161 -6.39 4.27 10.79
N GLY A 162 -5.71 3.28 10.18
CA GLY A 162 -6.22 1.92 9.98
C GLY A 162 -6.00 1.02 11.21
N LEU A 163 -6.58 -0.20 11.18
CA LEU A 163 -6.51 -1.17 12.27
C LEU A 163 -5.08 -1.45 12.73
N ASP A 164 -4.17 -1.73 11.80
CA ASP A 164 -2.80 -2.15 12.09
C ASP A 164 -2.03 -1.05 12.81
N SER A 165 -2.07 0.19 12.29
CA SER A 165 -1.44 1.34 12.94
C SER A 165 -2.07 1.70 14.28
N PHE A 166 -3.36 1.44 14.47
CA PHE A 166 -4.06 1.67 15.73
C PHE A 166 -3.66 0.62 16.77
N ALA A 167 -3.74 -0.67 16.43
CA ALA A 167 -3.29 -1.76 17.29
C ALA A 167 -1.80 -1.63 17.67
N GLY A 168 -0.95 -1.24 16.73
CA GLY A 168 0.47 -0.96 17.00
C GLY A 168 0.67 0.17 18.02
N ALA A 169 -0.07 1.26 17.87
CA ALA A 169 -0.04 2.35 18.86
C ALA A 169 -0.51 1.89 20.25
N LEU A 170 -1.57 1.08 20.31
CA LEU A 170 -2.05 0.52 21.57
C LEU A 170 -1.02 -0.40 22.23
N GLU A 171 -0.37 -1.28 21.47
CA GLU A 171 0.66 -2.19 22.00
C GLU A 171 1.87 -1.41 22.56
N GLU A 172 2.34 -0.40 21.82
CA GLU A 172 3.44 0.46 22.30
C GLU A 172 3.08 1.21 23.59
N ILE A 173 1.86 1.75 23.68
CA ILE A 173 1.44 2.55 24.84
C ILE A 173 1.09 1.66 26.04
N ILE A 174 0.29 0.62 25.82
CA ILE A 174 -0.34 -0.14 26.91
C ILE A 174 0.59 -1.26 27.39
N GLU A 175 1.21 -2.02 26.49
CA GLU A 175 2.04 -3.16 26.88
C GLU A 175 3.48 -2.74 27.13
N ARG A 176 4.06 -1.97 26.21
CA ARG A 176 5.45 -1.55 26.28
C ARG A 176 5.66 -0.29 27.12
N LYS A 177 4.57 0.37 27.53
CA LYS A 177 4.57 1.59 28.35
C LYS A 177 5.37 2.75 27.74
N ASN A 178 5.45 2.78 26.40
CA ASN A 178 6.15 3.84 25.69
C ASN A 178 5.29 5.11 25.59
N LYS A 179 5.97 6.26 25.65
CA LYS A 179 5.41 7.52 25.14
C LYS A 179 5.56 7.55 23.63
N VAL A 180 4.47 7.77 22.91
CA VAL A 180 4.42 7.56 21.46
C VAL A 180 4.24 8.86 20.68
N ALA A 181 5.10 9.09 19.69
CA ALA A 181 4.85 10.06 18.63
C ALA A 181 4.19 9.38 17.43
N LEU A 182 2.92 9.74 17.19
CA LEU A 182 2.15 9.28 16.04
C LEU A 182 2.42 10.23 14.87
N VAL A 183 3.14 9.76 13.86
CA VAL A 183 3.43 10.54 12.65
C VAL A 183 2.45 10.14 11.55
N SER A 184 1.72 11.09 10.99
CA SER A 184 0.74 10.79 9.95
C SER A 184 0.89 11.71 8.75
N HIS A 185 0.59 11.18 7.57
CA HIS A 185 0.50 11.95 6.34
C HIS A 185 -0.92 11.87 5.78
N PHE A 186 -1.45 13.02 5.36
CA PHE A 186 -2.70 13.09 4.62
C PHE A 186 -2.58 14.03 3.41
N SER A 187 -3.02 13.53 2.26
CA SER A 187 -3.24 14.32 1.04
C SER A 187 -4.74 14.58 0.80
N ALA A 188 -5.61 13.69 1.30
CA ALA A 188 -7.06 13.81 1.26
C ALA A 188 -7.62 14.39 2.57
N THR A 189 -8.48 15.40 2.46
CA THR A 189 -9.12 16.06 3.61
C THR A 189 -10.00 15.13 4.45
N LYS A 190 -10.44 14.00 3.89
CA LYS A 190 -11.28 13.00 4.59
C LYS A 190 -10.53 12.23 5.67
N ILE A 191 -9.22 11.99 5.52
CA ILE A 191 -8.44 11.14 6.45
C ILE A 191 -8.00 11.89 7.71
N ALA A 192 -7.71 13.19 7.61
CA ALA A 192 -7.26 13.97 8.76
C ALA A 192 -8.24 13.99 9.94
N PRO A 193 -9.57 14.16 9.74
CA PRO A 193 -10.55 14.05 10.82
C PRO A 193 -10.51 12.68 11.51
N ILE A 194 -10.39 11.59 10.75
CA ILE A 194 -10.33 10.22 11.28
C ILE A 194 -9.13 10.04 12.19
N GLN A 195 -7.93 10.41 11.71
CA GLN A 195 -6.69 10.32 12.51
C GLN A 195 -6.78 11.16 13.79
N ARG A 196 -7.28 12.40 13.66
CA ARG A 196 -7.48 13.31 14.80
C ARG A 196 -8.47 12.76 15.81
N ASP A 197 -9.58 12.21 15.36
CA ASP A 197 -10.64 11.72 16.24
C ASP A 197 -10.18 10.44 16.94
N LEU A 198 -9.50 9.51 16.24
CA LEU A 198 -8.83 8.36 16.87
C LEU A 198 -7.81 8.79 17.93
N TYR A 199 -6.96 9.77 17.60
CA TYR A 199 -6.03 10.36 18.56
C TYR A 199 -6.74 10.88 19.82
N ARG A 200 -7.84 11.63 19.66
CA ARG A 200 -8.65 12.13 20.79
C ARG A 200 -9.29 11.01 21.61
N HIS A 201 -9.71 9.91 20.98
CA HIS A 201 -10.22 8.75 21.72
C HIS A 201 -9.11 8.10 22.55
N MET A 202 -7.93 7.89 21.95
CA MET A 202 -6.76 7.35 22.66
C MET A 202 -6.34 8.25 23.83
N VAL A 203 -6.23 9.56 23.63
CA VAL A 203 -5.89 10.52 24.70
C VAL A 203 -6.89 10.47 25.85
N ARG A 204 -8.19 10.37 25.56
CA ARG A 204 -9.23 10.28 26.61
C ARG A 204 -9.11 9.00 27.45
N ARG A 205 -8.69 7.88 26.84
CA ARG A 205 -8.59 6.58 27.51
C ARG A 205 -7.23 6.33 28.16
N LEU A 206 -6.15 6.82 27.55
CA LEU A 206 -4.75 6.52 27.90
C LEU A 206 -4.02 7.70 28.55
N GLY A 207 -4.61 8.88 28.52
CA GLY A 207 -4.06 10.11 29.08
C GLY A 207 -3.25 10.94 28.05
N PRO A 208 -3.19 12.27 28.21
CA PRO A 208 -2.56 13.19 27.26
C PRO A 208 -1.02 13.06 27.20
N ASN A 209 -0.40 12.48 28.22
CA ASN A 209 1.06 12.31 28.29
C ASN A 209 1.55 11.03 27.58
N ALA A 210 0.66 10.09 27.28
CA ALA A 210 1.03 8.82 26.66
C ALA A 210 1.36 8.96 25.17
N LEU A 211 0.77 9.95 24.48
CA LEU A 211 0.92 10.11 23.04
C LEU A 211 0.74 11.56 22.56
N ARG A 212 1.45 11.89 21.49
CA ARG A 212 1.21 13.10 20.68
C ARG A 212 1.08 12.75 19.21
N HIS A 213 0.23 13.48 18.50
CA HIS A 213 -0.02 13.28 17.07
C HIS A 213 0.60 14.42 16.27
N PHE A 214 1.40 14.06 15.27
CA PHE A 214 2.09 14.97 14.34
C PHE A 214 1.49 14.81 12.94
N PRO A 215 0.38 15.51 12.65
CA PRO A 215 -0.25 15.51 11.33
C PRO A 215 0.56 16.33 10.33
N MET A 216 1.00 15.69 9.25
CA MET A 216 1.75 16.31 8.17
C MET A 216 0.92 16.29 6.89
N ARG A 217 0.84 17.44 6.21
CA ARG A 217 0.10 17.54 4.95
C ARG A 217 1.06 17.76 3.80
N VAL A 218 1.00 16.85 2.83
CA VAL A 218 1.63 17.03 1.51
C VAL A 218 0.53 16.98 0.49
N GLN A 219 0.24 18.13 -0.14
CA GLN A 219 -0.92 18.32 -0.98
C GLN A 219 -0.50 18.62 -2.42
N LEU A 220 -0.80 17.67 -3.30
CA LEU A 220 -0.64 17.79 -4.74
C LEU A 220 -1.53 18.93 -5.27
N ARG A 221 -0.97 19.81 -6.13
CA ARG A 221 -1.73 20.89 -6.78
C ARG A 221 -2.38 20.40 -8.08
N ARG A 222 -3.12 21.29 -8.73
CA ARG A 222 -3.76 21.00 -10.02
C ARG A 222 -2.71 20.51 -11.03
N GLY A 223 -3.00 19.37 -11.65
CA GLY A 223 -2.14 18.78 -12.67
C GLY A 223 -0.99 17.93 -12.15
N THR A 224 -0.89 17.66 -10.84
CA THR A 224 0.09 16.73 -10.25
C THR A 224 -0.54 15.46 -9.69
N ASN A 225 -1.76 15.12 -10.13
CA ASN A 225 -2.52 13.94 -9.69
C ASN A 225 -3.06 13.14 -10.89
N ALA A 226 -2.20 12.89 -11.87
CA ALA A 226 -2.53 12.12 -13.08
C ALA A 226 -2.22 10.62 -12.92
N GLU A 227 -1.41 10.27 -11.92
CA GLU A 227 -1.07 8.90 -11.56
C GLU A 227 -1.77 8.54 -10.24
N GLY A 228 -2.60 7.50 -10.25
CA GLY A 228 -3.44 7.11 -9.12
C GLY A 228 -2.96 5.92 -8.28
N THR A 229 -1.84 5.28 -8.64
CA THR A 229 -1.22 4.20 -7.84
C THR A 229 -0.35 4.74 -6.71
N HIS A 230 0.17 5.97 -6.84
CA HIS A 230 0.91 6.69 -5.80
C HIS A 230 2.06 5.89 -5.17
N ARG A 231 2.85 5.18 -5.98
CA ARG A 231 3.89 4.26 -5.48
C ARG A 231 5.01 4.92 -4.71
N ALA A 232 5.36 6.16 -5.04
CA ALA A 232 6.37 6.91 -4.29
C ALA A 232 5.87 7.42 -2.92
N ARG A 233 4.58 7.25 -2.60
CA ARG A 233 4.00 7.74 -1.34
C ARG A 233 4.60 7.05 -0.12
N SER A 234 5.02 5.79 -0.23
CA SER A 234 5.69 5.06 0.86
C SER A 234 7.03 5.70 1.24
N PHE A 235 7.81 6.15 0.26
CA PHE A 235 9.06 6.85 0.51
C PHE A 235 8.84 8.17 1.24
N LEU A 236 7.87 8.98 0.80
CA LEU A 236 7.46 10.19 1.52
C LEU A 236 7.06 9.87 2.97
N PHE A 237 6.24 8.84 3.16
CA PHE A 237 5.77 8.45 4.48
C PHE A 237 6.92 8.05 5.41
N ALA A 238 7.84 7.21 4.93
CA ALA A 238 9.01 6.78 5.68
C ALA A 238 9.98 7.93 5.98
N ALA A 239 10.22 8.83 5.02
CA ALA A 239 11.07 10.01 5.18
C ALA A 239 10.54 10.96 6.26
N LEU A 240 9.23 11.22 6.28
CA LEU A 240 8.57 12.03 7.31
C LEU A 240 8.71 11.40 8.71
N GLY A 241 8.50 10.09 8.80
CA GLY A 241 8.67 9.33 10.04
C GLY A 241 10.10 9.39 10.57
N MET A 242 11.08 9.12 9.70
CA MET A 242 12.48 9.11 10.07
C MET A 242 13.01 10.50 10.45
N ALA A 243 12.66 11.52 9.67
CA ALA A 243 13.01 12.91 10.01
C ALA A 243 12.44 13.29 11.39
N THR A 244 11.22 12.86 11.72
CA THR A 244 10.64 13.06 13.05
C THR A 244 11.39 12.28 14.14
N SER A 245 11.75 11.02 13.86
CA SER A 245 12.54 10.17 14.77
C SER A 245 13.86 10.85 15.13
N VAL A 246 14.64 11.27 14.13
CA VAL A 246 15.90 11.98 14.32
C VAL A 246 15.71 13.29 15.08
N ALA A 247 14.64 14.03 14.81
CA ALA A 247 14.33 15.28 15.51
C ALA A 247 14.09 15.08 17.02
N PHE A 248 13.56 13.91 17.43
CA PHE A 248 13.40 13.52 18.83
C PHE A 248 14.61 12.78 19.41
N GLY A 249 15.73 12.70 18.68
CA GLY A 249 16.91 11.96 19.08
C GLY A 249 16.66 10.45 19.18
N ARG A 250 15.78 9.91 18.33
CA ARG A 250 15.45 8.48 18.24
C ARG A 250 16.03 7.89 16.97
N ASP A 251 16.46 6.65 17.07
CA ASP A 251 17.11 5.89 15.99
C ASP A 251 16.16 4.93 15.27
N ARG A 252 14.87 4.90 15.64
CA ARG A 252 13.91 3.90 15.17
C ARG A 252 12.56 4.52 14.84
N VAL A 253 12.02 4.12 13.68
CA VAL A 253 10.62 4.36 13.31
C VAL A 253 9.92 3.03 13.02
N ALA A 254 8.75 2.84 13.62
CA ALA A 254 7.93 1.65 13.41
C ALA A 254 6.77 1.92 12.43
N ILE A 255 6.53 0.99 11.51
CA ILE A 255 5.39 0.97 10.59
C ILE A 255 4.62 -0.33 10.83
N TYR A 256 3.42 -0.25 11.37
CA TYR A 256 2.61 -1.44 11.66
C TYR A 256 1.73 -1.80 10.47
N GLU A 257 1.98 -2.96 9.87
CA GLU A 257 1.14 -3.60 8.85
C GLU A 257 1.25 -5.11 9.01
N ASN A 258 0.14 -5.82 9.01
CA ASN A 258 0.15 -7.29 9.07
C ASN A 258 0.99 -7.92 7.94
N GLY A 259 1.45 -9.15 8.18
CA GLY A 259 2.34 -9.87 7.28
C GLY A 259 1.74 -10.20 5.92
N ILE A 260 0.43 -10.46 5.85
CA ILE A 260 -0.26 -10.84 4.61
C ILE A 260 -0.22 -9.66 3.62
N VAL A 261 -0.55 -8.47 4.10
CA VAL A 261 -0.47 -7.23 3.30
C VAL A 261 0.98 -6.82 3.04
N SER A 262 1.91 -7.08 3.96
CA SER A 262 3.33 -6.75 3.79
C SER A 262 4.02 -7.61 2.73
N LEU A 263 3.70 -8.92 2.68
CA LEU A 263 4.16 -9.84 1.63
C LEU A 263 3.53 -9.50 0.27
N ASN A 264 2.23 -9.17 0.28
CA ASN A 264 1.46 -8.76 -0.89
C ASN A 264 1.60 -9.75 -2.07
N LEU A 265 1.51 -11.05 -1.78
CA LEU A 265 1.61 -12.10 -2.81
C LEU A 265 0.48 -11.94 -3.83
N PRO A 266 0.79 -12.01 -5.14
CA PRO A 266 -0.22 -11.78 -6.18
C PRO A 266 -1.26 -12.90 -6.12
N PRO A 267 -2.56 -12.59 -6.10
CA PRO A 267 -3.60 -13.61 -5.97
C PRO A 267 -3.76 -14.47 -7.24
N VAL A 268 -3.21 -14.02 -8.37
CA VAL A 268 -3.10 -14.78 -9.63
C VAL A 268 -1.69 -14.62 -10.22
N SER A 269 -1.13 -15.70 -10.77
CA SER A 269 0.24 -15.77 -11.33
C SER A 269 0.50 -14.75 -12.45
N ASN A 270 -0.55 -14.26 -13.12
CA ASN A 270 -0.45 -13.33 -14.25
C ASN A 270 -0.32 -11.86 -13.82
N VAL A 271 -0.42 -11.55 -12.51
CA VAL A 271 -0.08 -10.23 -11.97
C VAL A 271 1.42 -10.21 -11.66
N VAL A 272 2.22 -10.07 -12.71
CA VAL A 272 3.69 -10.05 -12.64
C VAL A 272 4.21 -8.69 -12.14
N GLY A 273 5.20 -8.73 -11.25
CA GLY A 273 6.11 -7.62 -10.95
C GLY A 273 5.50 -6.47 -10.14
N ALA A 274 6.14 -5.29 -10.19
CA ALA A 274 5.94 -4.05 -9.41
C ALA A 274 4.50 -3.47 -9.34
N ARG A 275 3.47 -4.21 -9.75
CA ARG A 275 2.03 -3.90 -9.76
C ARG A 275 1.42 -3.76 -8.37
N ALA A 276 1.95 -4.48 -7.39
CA ALA A 276 1.52 -4.47 -6.00
C ALA A 276 2.41 -3.54 -5.15
N THR A 277 1.82 -2.63 -4.36
CA THR A 277 2.60 -1.73 -3.47
C THR A 277 3.23 -2.53 -2.33
N ARG A 278 4.57 -2.60 -2.30
CA ARG A 278 5.36 -3.33 -1.29
C ARG A 278 5.80 -2.44 -0.12
N THR A 279 4.89 -1.61 0.41
CA THR A 279 5.22 -0.51 1.33
C THR A 279 5.95 -0.94 2.61
N THR A 280 5.59 -2.09 3.18
CA THR A 280 6.18 -2.67 4.40
C THR A 280 6.85 -4.02 4.15
N HIS A 281 7.16 -4.31 2.88
CA HIS A 281 7.88 -5.52 2.51
C HIS A 281 9.29 -5.51 3.13
N PRO A 282 9.84 -6.66 3.59
CA PRO A 282 11.14 -6.69 4.27
C PRO A 282 12.27 -5.99 3.50
N GLN A 283 12.37 -6.25 2.18
CA GLN A 283 13.33 -5.55 1.31
C GLN A 283 13.13 -4.02 1.28
N THR A 284 11.88 -3.53 1.31
CA THR A 284 11.61 -2.08 1.36
C THR A 284 12.14 -1.48 2.66
N LEU A 285 11.86 -2.13 3.78
CA LEU A 285 12.25 -1.65 5.10
C LEU A 285 13.78 -1.61 5.23
N GLN A 286 14.48 -2.65 4.77
CA GLN A 286 15.94 -2.68 4.78
C GLN A 286 16.55 -1.58 3.88
N ARG A 287 15.97 -1.33 2.70
CA ARG A 287 16.40 -0.22 1.82
C ARG A 287 16.22 1.14 2.49
N PHE A 288 15.09 1.36 3.17
CA PHE A 288 14.89 2.58 3.95
C PHE A 288 15.89 2.70 5.11
N GLU A 289 16.14 1.63 5.85
CA GLU A 289 17.15 1.60 6.90
C GLU A 289 18.55 1.97 6.37
N SER A 290 19.00 1.32 5.29
CA SER A 290 20.29 1.60 4.65
C SER A 290 20.38 3.04 4.15
N LEU A 291 19.35 3.50 3.42
CA LEU A 291 19.30 4.85 2.86
C LEU A 291 19.32 5.92 3.96
N PHE A 292 18.44 5.81 4.95
CA PHE A 292 18.37 6.82 6.00
C PHE A 292 19.62 6.82 6.89
N SER A 293 20.17 5.65 7.20
CA SER A 293 21.41 5.56 7.97
C SER A 293 22.57 6.27 7.27
N GLN A 294 22.66 6.16 5.94
CA GLN A 294 23.65 6.90 5.14
C GLN A 294 23.39 8.41 5.15
N ILE A 295 22.12 8.83 4.96
CA ILE A 295 21.74 10.27 4.95
C ILE A 295 22.11 10.96 6.26
N PHE A 296 21.82 10.32 7.40
CA PHE A 296 22.03 10.90 8.72
C PHE A 296 23.38 10.53 9.34
N SER A 297 24.16 9.65 8.69
CA SER A 297 25.46 9.16 9.18
C SER A 297 25.39 8.56 10.58
N ILE A 298 24.27 7.92 10.92
CA ILE A 298 24.04 7.20 12.18
C ILE A 298 23.24 5.92 11.90
N PRO A 299 23.39 4.85 12.71
CA PRO A 299 22.56 3.66 12.56
C PRO A 299 21.10 4.00 12.85
N LEU A 300 20.22 3.79 11.88
CA LEU A 300 18.78 4.01 11.99
C LEU A 300 18.03 2.72 11.64
N LYS A 301 16.83 2.54 12.17
CA LYS A 301 15.98 1.38 11.92
C LYS A 301 14.60 1.78 11.40
N VAL A 302 14.15 1.06 10.38
CA VAL A 302 12.77 1.13 9.89
C VAL A 302 12.22 -0.29 9.92
N GLU A 303 11.16 -0.50 10.70
CA GLU A 303 10.73 -1.86 11.02
C GLU A 303 9.20 -2.00 11.05
N ASN A 304 8.75 -3.24 10.89
CA ASN A 304 7.35 -3.61 10.98
C ASN A 304 7.16 -4.74 12.00
N PRO A 305 6.86 -4.40 13.27
CA PRO A 305 6.64 -5.39 14.32
C PRO A 305 5.48 -6.37 14.04
N PHE A 306 4.54 -6.02 13.15
CA PHE A 306 3.39 -6.86 12.81
C PHE A 306 3.59 -7.74 11.58
N PHE A 307 4.80 -7.80 11.02
CA PHE A 307 5.10 -8.67 9.89
C PHE A 307 4.73 -10.14 10.16
N TRP A 308 4.85 -10.61 11.39
CA TRP A 308 4.53 -12.00 11.75
C TRP A 308 3.09 -12.22 12.20
N ARG A 309 2.23 -11.20 12.09
CA ARG A 309 0.82 -11.27 12.49
C ARG A 309 -0.13 -11.28 11.28
N THR A 310 -1.24 -11.99 11.41
CA THR A 310 -2.39 -11.88 10.52
C THR A 310 -3.25 -10.67 10.92
N LYS A 311 -4.14 -10.22 10.03
CA LYS A 311 -5.09 -9.14 10.36
C LYS A 311 -6.02 -9.52 11.52
N THR A 312 -6.39 -10.80 11.66
CA THR A 312 -7.19 -11.30 12.78
C THR A 312 -6.46 -11.14 14.10
N GLU A 313 -5.19 -11.55 14.17
CA GLU A 313 -4.34 -11.40 15.37
C GLU A 313 -4.15 -9.91 15.74
N VAL A 314 -4.11 -9.02 14.74
CA VAL A 314 -4.12 -7.55 14.95
C VAL A 314 -5.43 -7.08 15.57
N VAL A 315 -6.58 -7.57 15.09
CA VAL A 315 -7.90 -7.22 15.62
C VAL A 315 -8.09 -7.77 17.04
N GLU A 316 -7.70 -9.01 17.30
CA GLU A 316 -7.69 -9.62 18.64
C GLU A 316 -6.80 -8.85 19.61
N THR A 317 -5.69 -8.28 19.13
CA THR A 317 -4.83 -7.40 19.94
C THR A 317 -5.59 -6.17 20.42
N ILE A 318 -6.42 -5.55 19.58
CA ILE A 318 -7.22 -4.36 19.96
C ILE A 318 -8.21 -4.73 21.08
N ASP A 319 -8.87 -5.88 20.96
CA ASP A 319 -9.83 -6.35 21.96
C ASP A 319 -9.16 -6.71 23.28
N ARG A 320 -8.08 -7.47 23.23
CA ARG A 320 -7.27 -7.83 24.39
C ARG A 320 -6.75 -6.60 25.16
N LEU A 321 -6.51 -5.50 24.46
CA LEU A 321 -6.09 -4.21 25.04
C LEU A 321 -7.26 -3.33 25.50
N GLY A 322 -8.50 -3.84 25.48
CA GLY A 322 -9.69 -3.18 26.00
C GLY A 322 -10.17 -2.00 25.15
N MET A 323 -9.93 -2.06 23.83
CA MET A 323 -10.24 -1.00 22.87
C MET A 323 -11.07 -1.48 21.68
N ALA A 324 -11.74 -2.62 21.79
CA ALA A 324 -12.59 -3.17 20.72
C ALA A 324 -13.66 -2.17 20.26
N ASP A 325 -14.24 -1.39 21.18
CA ASP A 325 -15.21 -0.34 20.90
C ASP A 325 -14.68 0.76 19.94
N GLN A 326 -13.36 0.84 19.76
CA GLN A 326 -12.71 1.79 18.87
C GLN A 326 -12.52 1.29 17.43
N ILE A 327 -12.75 -0.01 17.16
CA ILE A 327 -12.61 -0.62 15.83
C ILE A 327 -13.45 0.14 14.79
N ALA A 328 -14.70 0.50 15.11
CA ALA A 328 -15.61 1.23 14.23
C ALA A 328 -15.09 2.60 13.74
N PHE A 329 -14.14 3.20 14.47
CA PHE A 329 -13.56 4.51 14.13
C PHE A 329 -12.28 4.42 13.29
N THR A 330 -11.73 3.23 13.11
CA THR A 330 -10.53 3.00 12.27
C THR A 330 -10.88 2.87 10.79
N ARG A 331 -9.92 3.11 9.89
CA ARG A 331 -10.13 3.13 8.42
C ARG A 331 -9.04 2.40 7.65
N SER A 332 -9.33 1.16 7.26
CA SER A 332 -8.45 0.36 6.40
C SER A 332 -8.70 0.58 4.89
N CYS A 333 -9.80 1.22 4.49
CA CYS A 333 -10.23 1.28 3.10
C CYS A 333 -9.25 2.08 2.21
N ALA A 334 -8.79 1.46 1.11
CA ALA A 334 -7.89 2.08 0.13
C ALA A 334 -8.60 3.11 -0.78
N ASP A 335 -9.91 2.98 -0.99
CA ASP A 335 -10.71 3.89 -1.82
C ASP A 335 -11.18 5.12 -1.02
N VAL A 336 -10.22 5.95 -0.60
CA VAL A 336 -10.46 7.13 0.24
C VAL A 336 -11.39 8.14 -0.44
N HIS A 337 -11.33 8.26 -1.77
CA HIS A 337 -12.10 9.25 -2.52
C HIS A 337 -13.60 9.01 -2.43
N ASN A 338 -14.04 7.75 -2.48
CA ASN A 338 -15.46 7.39 -2.49
C ASN A 338 -16.05 7.10 -1.09
N GLN A 339 -15.30 7.35 -0.01
CA GLN A 339 -15.81 7.21 1.36
C GLN A 339 -16.85 8.29 1.68
N THR A 340 -17.85 7.91 2.48
CA THR A 340 -18.87 8.82 3.02
C THR A 340 -18.97 8.64 4.54
N LYS A 341 -19.74 9.49 5.24
CA LYS A 341 -19.99 9.30 6.67
C LYS A 341 -20.75 8.00 6.96
N GLN A 342 -21.69 7.64 6.08
CA GLN A 342 -22.50 6.43 6.20
C GLN A 342 -21.72 5.18 5.80
N HIS A 343 -20.96 5.25 4.71
CA HIS A 343 -20.12 4.16 4.21
C HIS A 343 -18.64 4.57 4.23
N PRO A 344 -17.98 4.49 5.40
CA PRO A 344 -16.55 4.70 5.51
C PRO A 344 -15.71 3.60 4.83
N HIS A 345 -16.28 2.41 4.61
CA HIS A 345 -15.64 1.30 3.92
C HIS A 345 -16.33 1.02 2.59
N CYS A 346 -15.56 0.79 1.53
CA CYS A 346 -16.15 0.51 0.21
C CYS A 346 -16.62 -0.94 0.05
N GLY A 347 -16.15 -1.87 0.87
CA GLY A 347 -16.49 -3.30 0.78
C GLY A 347 -15.85 -4.07 -0.38
N ARG A 348 -15.34 -3.37 -1.41
CA ARG A 348 -14.81 -3.97 -2.64
C ARG A 348 -13.27 -4.05 -2.72
N CYS A 349 -12.54 -3.18 -2.02
CA CYS A 349 -11.07 -3.24 -2.07
C CYS A 349 -10.54 -4.35 -1.16
N SER A 350 -9.38 -4.92 -1.52
CA SER A 350 -8.72 -5.98 -0.73
C SER A 350 -8.59 -5.63 0.76
N GLN A 351 -8.26 -4.38 1.09
CA GLN A 351 -8.14 -3.93 2.49
C GLN A 351 -9.47 -3.91 3.27
N CYS A 352 -10.62 -3.76 2.60
CA CYS A 352 -11.93 -3.87 3.26
C CYS A 352 -12.33 -5.33 3.44
N ILE A 353 -12.05 -6.17 2.44
CA ILE A 353 -12.30 -7.61 2.48
C ILE A 353 -11.49 -8.24 3.60
N ASP A 354 -10.19 -7.94 3.66
CA ASP A 354 -9.27 -8.41 4.70
C ASP A 354 -9.68 -7.97 6.10
N ARG A 355 -10.05 -6.69 6.26
CA ARG A 355 -10.63 -6.18 7.51
C ARG A 355 -11.86 -6.98 7.93
N ARG A 356 -12.83 -7.17 7.02
CA ARG A 356 -14.11 -7.77 7.39
C ARG A 356 -13.95 -9.25 7.74
N PHE A 357 -13.14 -10.00 6.99
CA PHE A 357 -12.78 -11.37 7.37
C PHE A 357 -12.11 -11.45 8.73
N ALA A 358 -11.14 -10.55 9.00
CA ALA A 358 -10.45 -10.51 10.29
C ALA A 358 -11.38 -10.23 11.46
N VAL A 359 -12.31 -9.29 11.32
CA VAL A 359 -13.27 -8.95 12.37
C VAL A 359 -14.27 -10.08 12.61
N LEU A 360 -14.78 -10.70 11.54
CA LEU A 360 -15.69 -11.85 11.66
C LEU A 360 -15.00 -13.03 12.35
N ALA A 361 -13.76 -13.34 11.97
CA ALA A 361 -13.00 -14.42 12.57
C ALA A 361 -12.68 -14.18 14.05
N ALA A 362 -12.43 -12.92 14.44
CA ALA A 362 -12.23 -12.54 15.84
C ALA A 362 -13.54 -12.51 16.65
N GLY A 363 -14.71 -12.65 16.03
CA GLY A 363 -16.01 -12.56 16.71
C GLY A 363 -16.36 -11.14 17.18
N LEU A 364 -15.80 -10.11 16.53
CA LEU A 364 -15.94 -8.70 16.94
C LEU A 364 -16.83 -7.87 16.00
N GLN A 365 -17.72 -8.52 15.25
CA GLN A 365 -18.62 -7.86 14.30
C GLN A 365 -19.53 -6.80 14.94
N VAL A 366 -19.81 -6.90 16.25
CA VAL A 366 -20.55 -5.87 17.00
C VAL A 366 -19.82 -4.52 17.04
N HIS A 367 -18.49 -4.52 16.86
CA HIS A 367 -17.65 -3.33 16.83
C HIS A 367 -17.28 -2.86 15.41
N ASP A 368 -17.80 -3.51 14.38
CA ASP A 368 -17.60 -3.18 12.97
C ASP A 368 -18.92 -3.43 12.22
N PRO A 369 -19.86 -2.49 12.25
CA PRO A 369 -21.21 -2.72 11.71
C PRO A 369 -21.20 -2.90 10.19
N ASP A 370 -22.07 -3.77 9.67
CA ASP A 370 -22.18 -4.06 8.23
C ASP A 370 -22.57 -2.81 7.42
N GLU A 371 -23.39 -1.94 7.99
CA GLU A 371 -23.85 -0.70 7.35
C GLU A 371 -22.70 0.27 7.05
N ALA A 372 -21.56 0.12 7.73
CA ALA A 372 -20.36 0.90 7.46
C ALA A 372 -19.71 0.55 6.11
N TYR A 373 -20.12 -0.56 5.49
CA TYR A 373 -19.64 -1.04 4.20
C TYR A 373 -20.65 -0.71 3.11
N ARG A 374 -20.19 -0.17 1.98
CA ARG A 374 -21.05 0.03 0.80
C ARG A 374 -21.48 -1.29 0.16
N ILE A 375 -20.58 -2.27 0.15
CA ILE A 375 -20.85 -3.63 -0.30
C ILE A 375 -20.54 -4.51 0.90
N ASP A 376 -21.58 -5.15 1.45
CA ASP A 376 -21.39 -6.14 2.50
C ASP A 376 -20.56 -7.33 1.98
N LEU A 377 -19.70 -7.88 2.84
CA LEU A 377 -18.78 -8.94 2.43
C LEU A 377 -19.55 -10.18 1.96
N MET A 378 -20.58 -10.60 2.69
CA MET A 378 -21.25 -11.88 2.46
C MET A 378 -22.49 -11.73 1.58
N THR A 379 -23.29 -10.71 1.81
CA THR A 379 -24.61 -10.53 1.17
C THR A 379 -24.60 -9.48 0.06
N GLY A 380 -23.58 -8.61 0.04
CA GLY A 380 -23.48 -7.54 -0.95
C GLY A 380 -23.27 -8.07 -2.37
N GLU A 381 -24.15 -7.65 -3.27
CA GLU A 381 -24.02 -7.92 -4.71
C GLU A 381 -22.82 -7.16 -5.30
N ARG A 382 -22.14 -7.81 -6.26
CA ARG A 382 -20.96 -7.25 -6.92
C ARG A 382 -21.20 -7.21 -8.42
N ASP A 383 -21.47 -6.04 -8.96
CA ASP A 383 -21.78 -5.90 -10.40
C ASP A 383 -20.52 -5.96 -11.28
N ARG A 384 -19.43 -5.34 -10.81
CA ARG A 384 -18.22 -5.15 -11.60
C ARG A 384 -17.37 -6.41 -11.58
N VAL A 385 -16.87 -6.81 -12.75
CA VAL A 385 -15.96 -7.97 -12.91
C VAL A 385 -14.76 -7.87 -11.97
N GLN A 386 -14.17 -6.67 -11.81
CA GLN A 386 -13.02 -6.47 -10.92
C GLN A 386 -13.38 -6.69 -9.45
N ASP A 387 -14.56 -6.26 -9.01
CA ASP A 387 -14.98 -6.41 -7.61
C ASP A 387 -15.28 -7.89 -7.31
N LYS A 388 -15.85 -8.64 -8.27
CA LYS A 388 -16.00 -10.10 -8.20
C LYS A 388 -14.64 -10.82 -8.10
N GLU A 389 -13.72 -10.49 -9.00
CA GLU A 389 -12.41 -11.13 -9.08
C GLU A 389 -11.57 -10.86 -7.82
N ILE A 390 -11.54 -9.63 -7.31
CA ILE A 390 -10.81 -9.31 -6.07
C ILE A 390 -11.32 -10.17 -4.90
N ALA A 391 -12.63 -10.30 -4.75
CA ALA A 391 -13.23 -11.04 -3.63
C ALA A 391 -13.03 -12.55 -3.78
N LEU A 392 -13.24 -13.10 -4.98
CA LEU A 392 -13.01 -14.52 -5.26
C LEU A 392 -11.55 -14.90 -5.12
N ALA A 393 -10.64 -14.11 -5.72
CA ALA A 393 -9.22 -14.40 -5.67
C ALA A 393 -8.69 -14.36 -4.23
N TYR A 394 -9.19 -13.44 -3.39
CA TYR A 394 -8.86 -13.40 -1.97
C TYR A 394 -9.22 -14.72 -1.25
N VAL A 395 -10.46 -15.21 -1.39
CA VAL A 395 -10.89 -16.47 -0.74
C VAL A 395 -10.14 -17.67 -1.33
N ARG A 396 -9.92 -17.70 -2.65
CA ARG A 396 -9.18 -18.78 -3.33
C ARG A 396 -7.72 -18.86 -2.86
N SER A 397 -7.05 -17.72 -2.74
CA SER A 397 -5.68 -17.67 -2.22
C SER A 397 -5.63 -18.16 -0.79
N ALA A 398 -6.57 -17.73 0.06
CA ALA A 398 -6.63 -18.14 1.45
C ALA A 398 -6.90 -19.65 1.61
N ALA A 399 -7.85 -20.22 0.85
CA ALA A 399 -8.09 -21.66 0.81
C ALA A 399 -6.85 -22.43 0.33
N GLY A 400 -6.11 -21.88 -0.64
CA GLY A 400 -4.83 -22.42 -1.07
C GLY A 400 -3.80 -22.47 0.07
N TYR A 401 -3.65 -21.39 0.83
CA TYR A 401 -2.68 -21.31 1.93
C TYR A 401 -2.97 -22.30 3.08
N GLU A 402 -4.23 -22.70 3.28
CA GLU A 402 -4.60 -23.65 4.35
C GLU A 402 -3.94 -25.03 4.17
N VAL A 403 -3.74 -25.46 2.92
CA VAL A 403 -3.27 -26.81 2.54
C VAL A 403 -1.88 -26.83 1.90
N MET A 404 -1.32 -25.67 1.60
CA MET A 404 -0.04 -25.51 0.90
C MET A 404 1.15 -26.01 1.74
N THR A 405 2.06 -26.75 1.10
CA THR A 405 3.38 -27.07 1.66
C THR A 405 4.38 -25.94 1.39
N ASP A 406 5.56 -25.98 2.03
CA ASP A 406 6.62 -24.99 1.81
C ASP A 406 7.11 -25.01 0.34
N ASP A 407 7.20 -26.20 -0.26
CA ASP A 407 7.60 -26.37 -1.67
C ASP A 407 6.51 -25.87 -2.63
N ASP A 408 5.23 -26.11 -2.32
CA ASP A 408 4.11 -25.58 -3.09
C ASP A 408 4.09 -24.05 -3.06
N LEU A 409 4.43 -23.45 -1.91
CA LEU A 409 4.49 -22.00 -1.72
C LEU A 409 5.55 -21.38 -2.63
N VAL A 410 6.77 -21.92 -2.62
CA VAL A 410 7.85 -21.43 -3.50
C VAL A 410 7.51 -21.65 -4.97
N THR A 411 6.96 -22.82 -5.31
CA THR A 411 6.58 -23.15 -6.70
C THR A 411 5.50 -22.21 -7.23
N ARG A 412 4.45 -21.96 -6.43
CA ARG A 412 3.30 -21.16 -6.83
C ARG A 412 3.53 -19.65 -6.71
N TYR A 413 4.34 -19.23 -5.74
CA TYR A 413 4.67 -17.83 -5.49
C TYR A 413 6.17 -17.62 -5.33
N PRO A 414 6.99 -17.74 -6.40
CA PRO A 414 8.43 -17.56 -6.31
C PRO A 414 8.85 -16.19 -5.72
N ALA A 415 8.01 -15.16 -5.91
CA ALA A 415 8.19 -13.84 -5.33
C ALA A 415 8.24 -13.81 -3.78
N VAL A 416 7.83 -14.89 -3.10
CA VAL A 416 7.99 -15.02 -1.65
C VAL A 416 9.47 -15.02 -1.23
N LEU A 417 10.36 -15.49 -2.11
CA LEU A 417 11.80 -15.50 -1.88
C LEU A 417 12.38 -14.09 -1.80
N ASP A 418 11.75 -13.11 -2.47
CA ASP A 418 12.11 -11.68 -2.36
C ASP A 418 11.96 -11.19 -0.92
N ALA A 419 11.02 -11.74 -0.14
CA ALA A 419 10.85 -11.38 1.27
C ALA A 419 11.81 -12.17 2.16
N ILE A 420 11.95 -13.47 1.91
CA ILE A 420 12.75 -14.41 2.72
C ILE A 420 14.19 -13.94 2.88
N GLY A 421 14.85 -13.57 1.78
CA GLY A 421 16.25 -13.13 1.81
C GLY A 421 16.51 -11.83 2.59
N TRP A 422 15.46 -11.17 3.08
CA TRP A 422 15.53 -9.87 3.77
C TRP A 422 14.94 -9.91 5.18
N LEU A 423 14.62 -11.09 5.71
CA LEU A 423 14.04 -11.24 7.06
C LEU A 423 15.07 -11.34 8.18
N GLY A 424 16.37 -11.37 7.86
CA GLY A 424 17.46 -11.40 8.84
C GLY A 424 17.61 -12.74 9.58
N GLU A 425 17.02 -13.81 9.03
CA GLU A 425 17.05 -15.18 9.57
C GLU A 425 17.42 -16.16 8.44
N PRO A 426 17.88 -17.39 8.75
CA PRO A 426 18.17 -18.39 7.72
C PRO A 426 16.95 -18.65 6.83
N ASP A 427 17.16 -18.73 5.51
CA ASP A 427 16.09 -18.82 4.50
C ASP A 427 15.07 -19.93 4.81
N GLU A 428 15.53 -21.11 5.23
CA GLU A 428 14.65 -22.23 5.59
C GLU A 428 13.75 -21.92 6.80
N THR A 429 14.29 -21.20 7.80
CA THR A 429 13.52 -20.78 8.98
C THR A 429 12.51 -19.71 8.60
N ALA A 430 12.93 -18.73 7.81
CA ALA A 430 12.05 -17.66 7.32
C ALA A 430 10.91 -18.22 6.44
N LEU A 431 11.22 -19.16 5.53
CA LEU A 431 10.21 -19.83 4.69
C LEU A 431 9.16 -20.54 5.53
N LYS A 432 9.58 -21.36 6.51
CA LYS A 432 8.67 -22.05 7.44
C LYS A 432 7.77 -21.09 8.20
N ARG A 433 8.31 -19.97 8.68
CA ARG A 433 7.53 -18.95 9.41
C ARG A 433 6.55 -18.21 8.51
N VAL A 434 6.94 -17.88 7.27
CA VAL A 434 6.06 -17.25 6.27
C VAL A 434 4.95 -18.21 5.87
N SER A 435 5.28 -19.48 5.61
CA SER A 435 4.30 -20.55 5.35
C SER A 435 3.30 -20.68 6.51
N ALA A 436 3.79 -20.71 7.76
CA ALA A 436 2.94 -20.75 8.94
C ALA A 436 2.02 -19.52 9.07
N LEU A 437 2.52 -18.32 8.76
CA LEU A 437 1.73 -17.09 8.74
C LEU A 437 0.59 -17.18 7.70
N LEU A 438 0.90 -17.58 6.47
CA LEU A 438 -0.07 -17.73 5.39
C LEU A 438 -1.11 -18.81 5.73
N LYS A 439 -0.68 -19.92 6.34
CA LYS A 439 -1.57 -20.98 6.78
C LYS A 439 -2.57 -20.52 7.85
N ARG A 440 -2.13 -19.79 8.88
CA ARG A 440 -3.05 -19.22 9.89
C ARG A 440 -4.07 -18.26 9.27
N HIS A 441 -3.63 -17.44 8.32
CA HIS A 441 -4.52 -16.58 7.55
C HIS A 441 -5.53 -17.38 6.71
N GLY A 442 -5.07 -18.42 6.01
CA GLY A 442 -5.90 -19.32 5.23
C GLY A 442 -6.99 -19.99 6.07
N GLN A 443 -6.60 -20.57 7.21
CA GLN A 443 -7.51 -21.19 8.19
C GLN A 443 -8.57 -20.22 8.69
N THR A 444 -8.19 -18.97 8.95
CA THR A 444 -9.10 -17.91 9.39
C THR A 444 -10.18 -17.65 8.34
N VAL A 445 -9.77 -17.32 7.11
CA VAL A 445 -10.70 -16.95 6.02
C VAL A 445 -11.58 -18.14 5.62
N ALA A 446 -10.98 -19.32 5.47
CA ALA A 446 -11.70 -20.55 5.16
C ALA A 446 -12.66 -20.95 6.28
N GLY A 447 -12.29 -20.74 7.54
CA GLY A 447 -13.15 -20.96 8.71
C GLY A 447 -14.40 -20.07 8.68
N VAL A 448 -14.23 -18.77 8.40
CA VAL A 448 -15.36 -17.83 8.25
C VAL A 448 -16.27 -18.27 7.11
N MET A 449 -15.73 -18.60 5.94
CA MET A 449 -16.54 -19.06 4.79
C MET A 449 -17.28 -20.37 5.09
N ARG A 450 -16.63 -21.34 5.75
CA ARG A 450 -17.28 -22.60 6.15
C ARG A 450 -18.42 -22.35 7.14
N SER A 451 -18.20 -21.48 8.14
CA SER A 451 -19.24 -21.12 9.10
C SER A 451 -20.44 -20.47 8.40
N GLU A 452 -20.20 -19.49 7.54
CA GLU A 452 -21.22 -18.74 6.80
C GLU A 452 -22.03 -19.63 5.83
N LEU A 453 -21.38 -20.61 5.18
CA LEU A 453 -22.04 -21.56 4.28
C LEU A 453 -22.77 -22.70 5.00
N SER A 454 -22.32 -23.05 6.22
CA SER A 454 -23.00 -24.06 7.06
C SER A 454 -24.22 -23.52 7.80
N GLY A 455 -24.34 -22.20 7.90
CA GLY A 455 -25.46 -21.53 8.56
C GLY A 455 -26.77 -21.75 7.81
N HIS A 456 -27.86 -21.95 8.56
CA HIS A 456 -29.20 -22.01 7.98
C HIS A 456 -29.66 -20.59 7.64
N ARG A 457 -29.87 -20.30 6.35
CA ARG A 457 -30.46 -19.05 5.87
C ARG A 457 -31.85 -19.30 5.32
N ALA A 458 -32.77 -18.37 5.59
CA ALA A 458 -34.12 -18.40 5.03
C ALA A 458 -34.11 -18.13 3.52
N GLU A 459 -33.20 -17.27 3.06
CA GLU A 459 -33.03 -16.90 1.65
C GLU A 459 -31.64 -17.29 1.15
N PRO A 460 -31.53 -17.79 -0.11
CA PRO A 460 -30.25 -18.09 -0.71
C PRO A 460 -29.41 -16.82 -0.87
N TYR A 461 -28.08 -16.99 -0.91
CA TYR A 461 -27.19 -15.90 -1.25
C TYR A 461 -27.43 -15.41 -2.69
N PRO A 462 -27.37 -14.09 -2.95
CA PRO A 462 -27.35 -13.58 -4.33
C PRO A 462 -26.20 -14.20 -5.13
N ASP A 463 -26.41 -14.52 -6.40
CA ASP A 463 -25.40 -15.16 -7.26
C ASP A 463 -24.11 -14.33 -7.39
N SER A 464 -24.25 -13.00 -7.34
CA SER A 464 -23.14 -12.04 -7.44
C SER A 464 -22.48 -11.71 -6.09
N SER A 465 -22.99 -12.26 -4.99
CA SER A 465 -22.39 -12.13 -3.65
C SER A 465 -21.19 -13.07 -3.47
N LEU A 466 -20.33 -12.85 -2.48
CA LEU A 466 -19.12 -13.66 -2.30
C LEU A 466 -19.43 -15.16 -2.06
N PRO A 467 -20.36 -15.56 -1.17
CA PRO A 467 -20.74 -16.96 -1.00
C PRO A 467 -21.41 -17.55 -2.25
N GLY A 468 -22.23 -16.77 -2.96
CA GLY A 468 -22.84 -17.19 -4.23
C GLY A 468 -21.79 -17.50 -5.30
N LEU A 469 -20.86 -16.56 -5.51
CA LEU A 469 -19.73 -16.70 -6.42
C LEU A 469 -18.84 -17.90 -6.03
N HIS A 470 -18.46 -18.01 -4.75
CA HIS A 470 -17.62 -19.10 -4.26
C HIS A 470 -18.30 -20.48 -4.40
N GLY A 471 -19.58 -20.59 -4.06
CA GLY A 471 -20.34 -21.83 -4.20
C GLY A 471 -20.53 -22.27 -5.65
N SER A 472 -20.74 -21.32 -6.56
CA SER A 472 -20.81 -21.61 -8.00
C SER A 472 -19.49 -22.18 -8.52
N MET A 473 -18.36 -21.60 -8.12
CA MET A 473 -17.02 -22.07 -8.48
C MET A 473 -16.76 -23.48 -7.96
N GLN A 474 -17.10 -23.77 -6.70
CA GLN A 474 -16.93 -25.12 -6.13
C GLN A 474 -17.76 -26.16 -6.88
N ARG A 475 -19.00 -25.84 -7.27
CA ARG A 475 -19.84 -26.74 -8.07
C ARG A 475 -19.25 -27.00 -9.45
N SER A 476 -18.74 -25.97 -10.14
CA SER A 476 -18.08 -26.12 -11.44
C SER A 476 -16.81 -26.97 -11.35
N GLN A 477 -16.01 -26.82 -10.28
CA GLN A 477 -14.83 -27.66 -10.07
C GLN A 477 -15.20 -29.12 -9.81
N LEU A 478 -16.21 -29.37 -8.98
CA LEU A 478 -16.72 -30.73 -8.72
C LEU A 478 -17.29 -31.37 -9.99
N GLN A 479 -18.05 -30.61 -10.79
CA GLN A 479 -18.55 -31.08 -12.09
C GLN A 479 -17.40 -31.42 -13.04
N GLY A 480 -16.38 -30.56 -13.14
CA GLY A 480 -15.19 -30.81 -13.97
C GLY A 480 -14.42 -32.08 -13.57
N VAL A 481 -14.30 -32.35 -12.26
CA VAL A 481 -13.67 -33.58 -11.74
C VAL A 481 -14.55 -34.81 -12.00
N LEU A 482 -15.87 -34.69 -11.88
CA LEU A 482 -16.82 -35.77 -12.19
C LEU A 482 -16.85 -36.11 -13.69
N THR A 483 -16.71 -35.12 -14.57
CA THR A 483 -16.57 -35.35 -16.02
C THR A 483 -15.21 -35.96 -16.36
N SER A 484 -14.10 -35.51 -15.75
CA SER A 484 -12.77 -36.10 -16.03
C SER A 484 -12.59 -37.51 -15.47
N SER A 485 -13.30 -37.85 -14.39
CA SER A 485 -13.32 -39.21 -13.82
C SER A 485 -14.33 -40.14 -14.51
N ALA A 486 -15.29 -39.59 -15.26
CA ALA A 486 -16.14 -40.37 -16.17
C ALA A 486 -15.47 -40.66 -17.51
N GLU A 487 -14.43 -39.89 -17.89
CA GLU A 487 -13.70 -40.05 -19.16
C GLU A 487 -12.47 -40.98 -19.07
N THR A 488 -12.21 -41.63 -17.93
CA THR A 488 -11.07 -42.55 -17.79
C THR A 488 -11.32 -43.99 -18.26
N ASP A 489 -12.46 -44.28 -18.89
CA ASP A 489 -12.78 -45.60 -19.47
C ASP A 489 -13.44 -45.53 -20.87
N SER A 490 -13.10 -44.54 -21.68
CA SER A 490 -13.35 -44.63 -23.12
C SER A 490 -12.22 -44.02 -23.92
N GLU A 491 -11.51 -44.85 -24.69
CA GLU A 491 -10.71 -44.43 -25.84
C GLU A 491 -11.58 -43.50 -26.71
N THR A 492 -11.39 -42.20 -26.56
CA THR A 492 -12.01 -41.20 -27.42
C THR A 492 -10.96 -40.80 -28.45
N GLU A 493 -11.17 -41.27 -29.69
CA GLU A 493 -10.47 -40.75 -30.86
C GLU A 493 -10.59 -39.21 -30.86
N GLU A 494 -9.46 -38.51 -30.76
CA GLU A 494 -9.39 -37.07 -31.00
C GLU A 494 -9.84 -36.81 -32.45
N ARG A 495 -11.10 -36.40 -32.63
CA ARG A 495 -11.54 -35.78 -33.88
C ARG A 495 -11.08 -34.31 -33.85
N PRO A 496 -10.35 -33.85 -34.87
CA PRO A 496 -9.99 -32.43 -34.96
C PRO A 496 -11.27 -31.60 -35.10
N GLU A 497 -11.52 -30.71 -34.15
CA GLU A 497 -12.58 -29.71 -34.28
C GLU A 497 -12.24 -28.79 -35.46
N THR A 498 -13.11 -28.80 -36.46
CA THR A 498 -12.95 -27.99 -37.67
C THR A 498 -13.78 -26.73 -37.49
N PHE A 499 -13.12 -25.56 -37.55
CA PHE A 499 -13.79 -24.26 -37.43
C PHE A 499 -13.97 -23.63 -38.82
N ASP A 500 -15.21 -23.32 -39.19
CA ASP A 500 -15.51 -22.59 -40.42
C ASP A 500 -15.42 -21.08 -40.16
N LEU A 501 -14.38 -20.47 -40.73
CA LEU A 501 -14.17 -19.03 -40.72
C LEU A 501 -14.66 -18.43 -42.04
N ALA A 502 -15.67 -17.56 -41.96
CA ALA A 502 -16.15 -16.80 -43.11
C ALA A 502 -15.75 -15.33 -42.99
N PHE A 503 -15.15 -14.80 -44.07
CA PHE A 503 -14.62 -13.44 -44.13
C PHE A 503 -15.43 -12.59 -45.11
N ASP A 504 -16.13 -11.56 -44.61
CA ASP A 504 -16.72 -10.52 -45.44
C ASP A 504 -15.79 -9.29 -45.48
N ARG A 505 -14.93 -9.25 -46.51
CA ARG A 505 -13.96 -8.17 -46.72
C ARG A 505 -14.59 -6.83 -47.09
N ARG A 506 -15.85 -6.79 -47.54
CA ARG A 506 -16.53 -5.51 -47.85
C ARG A 506 -17.12 -4.86 -46.61
N ARG A 507 -17.45 -5.65 -45.59
CA ARG A 507 -18.07 -5.18 -44.34
C ARG A 507 -17.13 -5.24 -43.13
N GLU A 508 -15.92 -5.75 -43.30
CA GLU A 508 -14.94 -5.99 -42.22
C GLU A 508 -15.49 -6.89 -41.11
N ILE A 509 -16.11 -8.02 -41.50
CA ILE A 509 -16.74 -8.97 -40.58
C ILE A 509 -16.07 -10.35 -40.69
N LEU A 510 -15.71 -10.92 -39.54
CA LEU A 510 -15.31 -12.32 -39.40
C LEU A 510 -16.37 -13.05 -38.57
N THR A 511 -16.81 -14.20 -39.08
CA THR A 511 -17.71 -15.09 -38.33
C THR A 511 -17.08 -16.47 -38.16
N ASN A 512 -17.11 -16.99 -36.93
CA ASN A 512 -16.79 -18.38 -36.64
C ASN A 512 -18.07 -19.18 -36.46
N SER A 513 -18.34 -20.09 -37.40
CA SER A 513 -19.46 -21.04 -37.35
C SER A 513 -20.84 -20.38 -37.12
N GLY A 514 -20.98 -19.10 -37.46
CA GLY A 514 -22.20 -18.30 -37.27
C GLY A 514 -22.53 -17.90 -35.82
N ILE A 515 -21.68 -18.22 -34.84
CA ILE A 515 -21.96 -18.01 -33.40
C ILE A 515 -21.33 -16.71 -32.89
N ILE A 516 -20.16 -16.36 -33.41
CA ILE A 516 -19.40 -15.17 -32.98
C ILE A 516 -19.20 -14.28 -34.20
N GLU A 517 -19.69 -13.04 -34.12
CA GLU A 517 -19.48 -12.00 -35.13
C GLU A 517 -18.52 -10.95 -34.58
N VAL A 518 -17.42 -10.72 -35.30
CA VAL A 518 -16.45 -9.67 -34.98
C VAL A 518 -16.49 -8.61 -36.08
N THR A 519 -16.84 -7.38 -35.71
CA THR A 519 -17.02 -6.24 -36.63
C THR A 519 -15.91 -5.19 -36.43
N GLY A 520 -15.37 -4.67 -37.53
CA GLY A 520 -14.44 -3.52 -37.53
C GLY A 520 -12.98 -3.84 -37.23
N ALA A 521 -12.57 -5.10 -37.39
CA ALA A 521 -11.15 -5.46 -37.37
C ALA A 521 -10.61 -5.47 -38.80
N THR A 522 -9.56 -4.70 -39.06
CA THR A 522 -8.72 -4.82 -40.26
C THR A 522 -8.01 -6.18 -40.21
N TYR A 523 -8.59 -7.20 -40.84
CA TYR A 523 -8.04 -8.55 -40.89
C TYR A 523 -6.93 -8.64 -41.93
N ASP A 524 -5.67 -8.47 -41.51
CA ASP A 524 -4.51 -9.00 -42.24
C ASP A 524 -4.03 -10.25 -41.50
N LEU A 525 -4.46 -11.42 -41.98
CA LEU A 525 -3.94 -12.71 -41.55
C LEU A 525 -3.16 -13.30 -42.73
N LEU A 526 -1.92 -12.85 -42.85
CA LEU A 526 -0.74 -13.64 -43.24
C LEU A 526 0.54 -12.83 -42.96
#